data_AF-A0A7C2TKP4-F1
#
_entry.id   AF-A0A7C2TKP4-F1
#
_cell.length_a   1.000
_cell.length_b   1.000
_cell.length_c   1.000
_cell.angle_alpha   90.00
_cell.angle_beta   90.00
_cell.angle_gamma   90.00
#
_symmetry.space_group_name_H-M   'P 1'
#
loop_
_entity.id
_entity.type
_entity.pdbx_description
1 polymer ?
#
loop_
_entity_poly.entity_id
_entity_poly.type
_entity_poly.pdbx_seq_one_letter_code
_entity_poly.pdbx_strand_id
1 'polypeptide(L)'
;MKGFRCMLVSWRNIEDWVSTVIEKIESDGYKPEIIVGLARGGLVPARLISDRMQLKDLYAVKTEHWGITATPDGQARITQTLP
;
A
#
# COMPACT_ATOMS: atom_id res chain seq x y z
N MET A 1 -31.89 7.88 -6.10
CA MET A 1 -30.63 7.77 -5.34
C MET A 1 -29.58 8.62 -6.05
N LYS A 2 -28.82 9.46 -5.34
CA LYS A 2 -27.68 10.16 -5.95
C LYS A 2 -26.58 9.12 -6.23
N GLY A 3 -26.11 9.05 -7.47
CA GLY A 3 -24.93 8.25 -7.81
C GLY A 3 -23.66 8.86 -7.23
N PHE A 4 -22.63 8.05 -7.05
CA PHE A 4 -21.29 8.50 -6.67
C PHE A 4 -20.29 8.08 -7.75
N ARG A 5 -19.19 8.81 -7.87
CA ARG A 5 -18.11 8.46 -8.80
C ARG A 5 -17.40 7.22 -8.26
N CYS A 6 -17.44 6.13 -9.00
CA CYS A 6 -16.75 4.89 -8.65
C CYS A 6 -15.98 4.33 -9.85
N MET A 7 -14.97 3.52 -9.56
CA MET A 7 -14.22 2.77 -10.56
C MET A 7 -14.09 1.34 -10.07
N LEU A 8 -14.50 0.38 -10.90
CA LEU A 8 -14.22 -1.02 -10.64
C LEU A 8 -12.82 -1.32 -11.16
N VAL A 9 -11.94 -1.76 -10.27
CA VAL A 9 -10.53 -2.02 -10.57
C VAL A 9 -10.34 -3.50 -10.88
N SER A 10 -9.73 -3.81 -12.02
CA SER A 10 -9.33 -5.18 -12.37
C SER A 10 -7.92 -5.50 -11.86
N TRP A 11 -7.59 -6.80 -11.78
CA TRP A 11 -6.23 -7.24 -11.44
C TRP A 11 -5.17 -6.69 -12.38
N ARG A 12 -5.46 -6.64 -13.68
CA ARG A 12 -4.56 -6.05 -14.68
C ARG A 12 -4.24 -4.59 -14.36
N ASN A 13 -5.23 -3.81 -13.94
CA ASN A 13 -4.98 -2.42 -13.53
C ASN A 13 -4.03 -2.35 -12.33
N ILE A 14 -4.18 -3.23 -11.34
CA ILE A 14 -3.29 -3.29 -10.18
C ILE A 14 -1.86 -3.65 -10.60
N GLU A 15 -1.70 -4.64 -11.47
CA GLU A 15 -0.39 -5.06 -11.99
C GLU A 15 0.29 -3.95 -12.79
N ASP A 16 -0.45 -3.23 -13.64
CA ASP A 16 0.05 -2.09 -14.42
C ASP A 16 0.48 -0.94 -13.50
N TRP A 17 -0.29 -0.63 -12.45
CA TRP A 17 0.07 0.39 -11.47
C TRP A 17 1.30 0.00 -10.66
N VAL A 18 1.45 -1.28 -10.30
CA VAL A 18 2.66 -1.77 -9.64
C VAL A 18 3.87 -1.63 -10.56
N SER A 19 3.76 -1.97 -11.85
CA SER A 19 4.84 -1.76 -12.82
C SER A 19 5.26 -0.30 -12.88
N THR A 20 4.29 0.62 -12.94
CA THR A 20 4.54 2.08 -12.95
C THR A 20 5.30 2.55 -11.70
N VAL A 21 5.03 1.96 -10.52
CA VAL A 21 5.76 2.30 -9.29
C VAL A 21 7.20 1.79 -9.35
N ILE A 22 7.42 0.57 -9.83
CA ILE A 22 8.76 -0.01 -9.98
C ILE A 22 9.60 0.80 -10.98
N GLU A 23 9.04 1.14 -12.13
CA GLU A 23 9.70 1.98 -13.14
C GLU A 23 10.16 3.31 -12.55
N LYS A 24 9.32 3.94 -11.70
CA LYS A 24 9.69 5.18 -11.01
C LYS A 24 10.85 4.98 -10.04
N ILE A 25 10.83 3.92 -9.24
CA ILE A 25 11.92 3.57 -8.32
C ILE A 25 13.23 3.38 -9.08
N GLU A 26 13.21 2.61 -10.17
CA GLU A 26 14.37 2.34 -11.01
C GLU A 26 14.90 3.61 -11.68
N SER A 27 13.99 4.46 -12.18
CA SER A 27 14.36 5.73 -12.85
C SER A 27 15.01 6.74 -11.91
N ASP A 28 14.69 6.68 -10.61
CA ASP A 28 15.28 7.52 -9.56
C ASP A 28 16.65 6.99 -9.10
N GLY A 29 17.05 5.80 -9.54
CA GLY A 29 18.25 5.11 -9.07
C GLY A 29 18.17 4.66 -7.61
N TYR A 30 16.97 4.69 -7.01
CA TYR A 30 16.74 4.25 -5.65
C TYR A 30 16.80 2.73 -5.55
N LYS A 31 17.56 2.21 -4.59
CA LYS A 31 17.81 0.78 -4.37
C LYS A 31 17.21 0.35 -3.03
N PRO A 32 15.90 0.07 -2.95
CA PRO A 32 15.30 -0.40 -1.71
C PRO A 32 15.82 -1.79 -1.36
N GLU A 33 16.13 -1.99 -0.08
CA GLU A 33 16.45 -3.32 0.47
C GLU A 33 15.24 -3.96 1.15
N ILE A 34 14.29 -3.12 1.61
CA ILE A 34 13.13 -3.51 2.42
C ILE A 34 11.87 -2.87 1.84
N ILE A 35 10.76 -3.62 1.84
CA ILE A 35 9.41 -3.11 1.56
C ILE A 35 8.59 -3.03 2.85
N VAL A 36 7.95 -1.89 3.11
CA VAL A 36 7.00 -1.73 4.22
C VAL A 36 5.60 -1.45 3.67
N GLY A 37 4.72 -2.45 3.74
CA GLY A 37 3.33 -2.33 3.32
C GLY A 37 2.44 -1.72 4.41
N LEU A 38 1.69 -0.68 4.08
CA LEU A 38 0.70 -0.10 5.00
C LEU A 38 -0.59 -0.93 4.97
N ALA A 39 -0.83 -1.73 6.00
CA ALA A 39 -1.99 -2.60 6.07
C ALA A 39 -3.27 -1.80 6.36
N ARG A 40 -4.41 -2.13 5.74
CA ARG A 40 -4.63 -3.29 4.86
C ARG A 40 -4.39 -3.03 3.36
N GLY A 41 -4.55 -1.78 2.90
CA GLY A 41 -4.55 -1.45 1.46
C GLY A 41 -3.23 -1.72 0.75
N GLY A 42 -2.11 -1.60 1.45
CA GLY A 42 -0.76 -1.79 0.92
C GLY A 42 -0.31 -3.24 0.81
N LEU A 43 -1.06 -4.22 1.36
CA LEU A 43 -0.62 -5.62 1.40
C LEU A 43 -0.37 -6.22 0.00
N VAL A 44 -1.33 -6.02 -0.91
CA VAL A 44 -1.26 -6.54 -2.28
C VAL A 44 -0.14 -5.87 -3.08
N PRO A 45 -0.08 -4.53 -3.22
CA PRO A 45 0.99 -3.90 -3.99
C PRO A 45 2.37 -4.15 -3.39
N ALA A 46 2.52 -4.17 -2.06
CA ALA A 46 3.80 -4.49 -1.41
C ALA A 46 4.30 -5.89 -1.80
N ARG A 47 3.42 -6.90 -1.81
CA ARG A 47 3.78 -8.26 -2.23
C ARG A 47 4.20 -8.30 -3.70
N LEU A 48 3.43 -7.68 -4.60
CA LEU A 48 3.74 -7.66 -6.03
C LEU A 48 5.06 -6.93 -6.33
N ILE A 49 5.33 -5.81 -5.66
CA ILE A 49 6.59 -5.07 -5.78
C ILE A 49 7.76 -5.93 -5.28
N SER A 50 7.63 -6.52 -4.08
CA SER A 50 8.70 -7.35 -3.52
C SER A 50 9.06 -8.53 -4.40
N ASP A 51 8.07 -9.12 -5.08
CA ASP A 51 8.26 -10.23 -6.01
C ASP A 51 9.03 -9.80 -7.26
N ARG A 52 8.57 -8.72 -7.92
CA ARG A 52 9.18 -8.21 -9.16
C ARG A 52 10.59 -7.66 -8.95
N MET A 53 10.84 -7.01 -7.81
CA MET A 53 12.15 -6.48 -7.45
C MET A 53 13.04 -7.49 -6.73
N GLN A 54 12.57 -8.72 -6.52
CA GLN A 54 13.29 -9.80 -5.82
C GLN A 54 13.76 -9.43 -4.40
N LEU A 55 12.97 -8.61 -3.70
CA LEU A 55 13.22 -8.18 -2.33
C LEU A 55 12.63 -9.18 -1.35
N LYS A 56 13.48 -9.71 -0.48
CA LYS A 56 13.08 -10.74 0.50
C LYS A 56 12.43 -10.14 1.74
N ASP A 57 12.88 -8.96 2.14
CA ASP A 57 12.44 -8.33 3.38
C ASP A 57 11.18 -7.49 3.11
N LEU A 58 10.05 -8.01 3.58
CA LEU A 58 8.74 -7.36 3.52
C LEU A 58 8.12 -7.34 4.91
N TYR A 59 7.80 -6.13 5.38
CA TYR A 59 7.07 -5.89 6.62
C TYR A 59 5.71 -5.28 6.32
N ALA A 60 4.76 -5.46 7.24
CA ALA A 60 3.46 -4.81 7.16
C ALA A 60 3.15 -4.09 8.47
N VAL A 61 2.78 -2.81 8.37
CA VAL A 61 2.40 -1.98 9.52
C VAL A 61 0.92 -1.65 9.43
N LYS A 62 0.16 -1.97 10.49
CA LYS A 62 -1.26 -1.65 10.58
C LYS A 62 -1.47 -0.18 10.89
N THR A 63 -2.29 0.49 10.07
CA THR A 63 -2.72 1.87 10.30
C THR A 63 -4.24 1.96 10.46
N GLU A 64 -4.72 2.82 11.35
CA GLU A 64 -6.14 3.15 11.51
C GLU A 64 -6.36 4.65 11.34
N HIS A 65 -7.53 5.01 10.80
CA HIS A 65 -7.98 6.39 10.56
C HIS A 65 -9.27 6.71 11.33
N TRP A 66 -9.67 5.81 12.24
CA TRP A 66 -10.95 5.83 12.94
C TRP A 66 -10.66 5.68 14.43
N GLY A 67 -11.24 6.55 15.27
CA GLY A 67 -11.23 6.38 16.72
C GLY A 67 -12.19 5.26 17.18
N ILE A 68 -12.58 5.29 18.46
CA ILE A 68 -13.53 4.33 19.09
C ILE A 68 -14.91 4.34 18.40
N THR A 69 -15.22 5.41 17.69
CA THR A 69 -16.35 5.55 16.78
C THR A 69 -15.79 6.03 15.44
N ALA A 70 -16.33 5.56 14.32
CA ALA A 70 -15.88 5.86 12.95
C ALA A 70 -16.06 7.35 12.54
N THR A 71 -15.76 8.28 13.43
CA THR A 71 -15.42 9.67 13.13
C THR A 71 -14.01 9.71 12.57
N PRO A 72 -13.83 10.20 11.32
CA PRO A 72 -12.50 10.49 10.81
C PRO A 72 -11.95 11.67 11.62
N ASP A 73 -10.96 11.43 12.48
CA ASP A 73 -10.19 12.49 13.14
C ASP A 73 -9.17 13.12 12.16
N GLY A 74 -9.07 12.57 10.95
CA GLY A 74 -8.19 13.02 9.88
C GLY A 74 -6.73 12.61 10.07
N GLN A 75 -6.40 11.86 11.13
CA GLN A 75 -5.03 11.49 11.45
C GLN A 75 -4.83 9.97 11.36
N ALA A 76 -3.90 9.54 10.51
CA ALA A 76 -3.48 8.15 10.48
C ALA A 76 -2.65 7.83 11.72
N ARG A 77 -2.98 6.73 12.42
CA ARG A 77 -2.20 6.25 13.57
C ARG A 77 -1.72 4.82 13.32
N ILE A 78 -0.48 4.55 13.70
CA ILE A 78 0.02 3.18 13.84
C ILE A 78 -0.56 2.65 15.15
N THR A 79 -1.48 1.68 15.07
CA THR A 79 -2.15 1.13 16.27
C THR A 79 -1.52 -0.15 16.77
N GLN A 80 -0.61 -0.72 15.99
CA GLN A 80 0.12 -1.93 16.40
C GLN A 80 1.38 -1.52 17.16
N THR A 81 1.44 -1.92 18.43
CA THR A 81 2.63 -1.73 19.25
C THR A 81 3.73 -2.69 18.83
N LEU A 82 4.97 -2.28 19.02
CA LEU A 82 6.09 -3.23 19.03
C LEU A 82 5.95 -4.10 20.29
N PRO A 83 6.28 -5.40 20.21
CA PRO A 83 6.31 -6.28 21.38
C PRO A 83 7.32 -5.81 22.43
#